data_AF-A0A0A2BDH4-F1
#
_entry.id   AF-A0A0A2BDH4-F1
#
_cell.length_a   1.000
_cell.length_b   1.000
_cell.length_c   1.000
_cell.angle_alpha   90.00
_cell.angle_beta   90.00
_cell.angle_gamma   90.00
#
_symmetry.space_group_name_H-M   'P 1'
#
loop_
_entity.id
_entity.type
_entity.pdbx_description
1 polymer ?
#
loop_
_entity_poly.entity_id
_entity_poly.type
_entity_poly.pdbx_seq_one_letter_code
_entity_poly.pdbx_strand_id
1 'polypeptide(L)'
;MKVAAIVSIATLFFTAVLVGVLYFSPKFLSAFEADQRCHSDLKISFAQDEKFGCDHDLETRQWLLFEDHLDEKPAKVLKRYRY
;
A
#
# COMPACT_ATOMS: atom_id res chain seq x y z
N MET A 1 -33.88 2.10 -25.08
CA MET A 1 -33.60 1.26 -23.90
C MET A 1 -32.29 0.46 -24.03
N LYS A 2 -32.08 -0.32 -25.10
CA LYS A 2 -30.85 -1.13 -25.29
C LYS A 2 -29.55 -0.30 -25.34
N VAL A 3 -29.55 0.81 -26.10
CA VAL A 3 -28.37 1.69 -26.21
C VAL A 3 -28.00 2.33 -24.87
N ALA A 4 -28.99 2.85 -24.13
CA ALA A 4 -28.77 3.42 -22.80
C ALA A 4 -28.18 2.39 -21.82
N ALA A 5 -28.67 1.14 -21.84
CA ALA A 5 -28.12 0.08 -21.00
C ALA A 5 -26.67 -0.27 -21.36
N ILE A 6 -26.33 -0.33 -22.66
CA ILE A 6 -24.95 -0.58 -23.11
C ILE A 6 -24.01 0.54 -22.64
N VAL A 7 -24.44 1.80 -22.76
CA VAL A 7 -23.65 2.95 -22.29
C VAL A 7 -23.44 2.88 -20.78
N SER A 8 -24.49 2.62 -19.99
CA SER A 8 -24.37 2.50 -18.53
C SER A 8 -23.42 1.38 -18.09
N ILE A 9 -23.49 0.20 -18.74
CA ILE A 9 -22.59 -0.92 -18.46
C ILE A 9 -21.14 -0.56 -18.79
N ALA A 10 -20.90 0.05 -19.95
CA ALA A 10 -19.57 0.48 -20.35
C ALA A 10 -19.00 1.50 -19.36
N THR A 11 -19.78 2.50 -18.96
CA THR A 11 -19.36 3.49 -17.95
C THR A 11 -18.97 2.81 -16.64
N LEU A 12 -19.81 1.89 -16.14
CA LEU A 12 -19.54 1.19 -14.89
C LEU A 12 -18.27 0.33 -14.96
N PHE A 13 -18.06 -0.34 -16.09
CA PHE A 13 -16.83 -1.09 -16.36
C PHE A 13 -15.61 -0.18 -16.36
N PHE A 14 -15.63 0.93 -17.10
CA PHE A 14 -14.51 1.88 -17.13
C PHE A 14 -14.23 2.48 -15.76
N THR A 15 -15.25 2.81 -14.98
CA THR A 15 -15.05 3.30 -13.61
C THR A 15 -14.42 2.24 -12.72
N ALA A 16 -14.83 0.97 -12.85
CA ALA A 16 -14.25 -0.12 -12.07
C ALA A 16 -12.77 -0.36 -12.43
N VAL A 17 -12.45 -0.33 -13.72
CA VAL A 17 -11.07 -0.43 -14.21
C VAL A 17 -10.23 0.73 -13.70
N LEU A 18 -10.72 1.96 -13.80
CA LEU A 18 -10.00 3.15 -13.33
C LEU A 18 -9.72 3.09 -11.83
N VAL A 19 -10.72 2.72 -11.01
CA VAL A 19 -10.54 2.53 -9.57
C VAL A 19 -9.52 1.43 -9.28
N GLY A 20 -9.59 0.31 -10.02
CA GLY A 20 -8.62 -0.76 -9.91
C GLY A 20 -7.19 -0.28 -10.18
N VAL A 21 -6.97 0.42 -11.30
CA VAL A 21 -5.66 0.98 -11.64
C VAL A 21 -5.18 1.91 -10.53
N LEU A 22 -5.98 2.87 -10.10
CA LEU A 22 -5.60 3.83 -9.05
C LEU A 22 -5.30 3.15 -7.70
N TYR A 23 -6.01 2.07 -7.37
CA TYR A 23 -5.81 1.33 -6.13
C TYR A 23 -4.55 0.46 -6.16
N PHE A 24 -4.22 -0.12 -7.31
CA PHE A 24 -3.08 -1.03 -7.47
C PHE A 24 -1.81 -0.36 -8.02
N SER A 25 -1.88 0.90 -8.47
CA SER A 25 -0.71 1.63 -8.94
C SER A 25 0.37 1.74 -7.85
N PRO A 26 1.63 1.42 -8.20
CA PRO A 26 2.75 1.64 -7.29
C PRO A 26 2.90 3.13 -7.03
N LYS A 27 3.23 3.48 -5.78
CA LYS A 27 3.46 4.87 -5.36
C LYS A 27 4.94 5.25 -5.44
N PHE A 28 5.81 4.25 -5.58
CA PHE A 28 7.26 4.38 -5.67
C PHE A 28 7.72 3.67 -6.93
N LEU A 29 8.84 4.10 -7.51
CA LEU A 29 9.36 3.56 -8.77
C LEU A 29 10.28 2.36 -8.57
N SER A 30 10.72 2.11 -7.33
CA SER A 30 11.63 1.00 -7.02
C SER A 30 11.52 0.55 -5.57
N ALA A 31 12.02 -0.67 -5.31
CA ALA A 31 12.17 -1.20 -3.95
C ALA A 31 13.02 -0.28 -3.06
N PHE A 32 14.08 0.34 -3.61
CA PHE A 32 14.96 1.25 -2.89
C PHE A 32 14.27 2.56 -2.49
N GLU A 33 13.44 3.12 -3.37
CA GLU A 33 12.70 4.34 -3.07
C GLU A 33 11.64 4.11 -1.98
N ALA A 34 10.93 2.97 -2.06
CA ALA A 34 9.97 2.57 -1.05
C ALA A 34 10.63 2.26 0.30
N ASP A 35 11.80 1.61 0.30
CA ASP A 35 12.63 1.34 1.47
C ASP A 35 13.03 2.64 2.17
N GLN A 36 13.65 3.56 1.41
CA GLN A 36 14.09 4.85 1.91
C GLN A 36 12.93 5.63 2.51
N ARG A 37 11.74 5.60 1.88
CA ARG A 37 10.56 6.27 2.41
C ARG A 37 10.06 5.63 3.69
N CYS A 38 10.02 4.30 3.77
CA CYS A 38 9.60 3.58 4.97
C CYS A 38 10.49 3.95 6.16
N HIS A 39 11.81 3.83 6.00
CA HIS A 39 12.79 4.14 7.05
C HIS A 39 12.83 5.63 7.42
N SER A 40 12.56 6.52 6.45
CA SER A 40 12.39 7.94 6.72
C SER A 40 11.16 8.21 7.61
N ASP A 41 10.00 7.62 7.30
CA ASP A 41 8.80 7.76 8.12
C ASP A 41 8.98 7.11 9.50
N LEU A 42 9.62 5.94 9.58
CA LEU A 42 9.97 5.30 10.85
C LEU A 42 10.77 6.24 11.76
N LYS A 43 11.84 6.84 11.22
CA LYS A 43 12.71 7.75 11.96
C LYS A 43 12.00 9.03 12.42
N ILE A 44 11.16 9.61 11.56
CA ILE A 44 10.45 10.86 11.83
C ILE A 44 9.33 10.66 12.87
N SER A 45 8.54 9.59 12.71
CA SER A 45 7.32 9.39 13.50
C SER A 45 7.55 8.64 14.80
N PHE A 46 8.57 7.78 14.88
CA PHE A 46 8.73 6.83 15.99
C PHE A 46 10.09 6.89 16.68
N ALA A 47 10.97 7.83 16.31
CA ALA A 47 12.23 8.14 17.01
C ALA A 47 13.10 6.92 17.40
N GLN A 48 13.07 5.85 16.59
CA GLN A 48 13.75 4.56 16.85
C GLN A 48 13.22 3.75 18.05
N ASP A 49 11.96 3.93 18.43
CA ASP A 49 11.28 2.98 19.32
C ASP A 49 11.30 1.58 18.69
N GLU A 50 11.85 0.62 19.44
CA GLU A 50 12.06 -0.78 19.01
C GLU A 50 10.74 -1.50 18.70
N LYS A 51 9.60 -0.94 19.13
CA LYS A 51 8.27 -1.46 18.80
C LYS A 51 7.85 -1.17 17.36
N PHE A 52 8.60 -0.39 16.60
CA PHE A 52 8.25 -0.06 15.21
C PHE A 52 9.35 -0.47 14.25
N GLY A 53 8.95 -0.98 13.09
CA GLY A 53 9.89 -1.50 12.10
C GLY A 53 9.40 -1.33 10.67
N CYS A 54 10.33 -1.54 9.74
CA CYS A 54 10.06 -1.66 8.32
C CYS A 54 10.38 -3.09 7.86
N ASP A 55 9.45 -3.74 7.18
CA ASP A 55 9.65 -5.08 6.61
C ASP A 55 9.37 -5.08 5.10
N HIS A 56 10.10 -5.93 4.37
CA HIS A 56 10.04 -6.02 2.92
C HIS A 56 9.18 -7.20 2.49
N ASP A 57 7.94 -6.91 2.13
CA ASP A 57 6.99 -7.89 1.60
C ASP A 57 7.23 -8.07 0.09
N LEU A 58 7.95 -9.14 -0.25
CA LEU A 58 8.34 -9.48 -1.61
C LEU A 58 7.18 -10.03 -2.43
N GLU A 59 6.23 -10.74 -1.80
CA GLU A 59 5.07 -11.32 -2.50
C GLU A 59 4.18 -10.24 -3.11
N THR A 60 4.03 -9.12 -2.42
CA THR A 60 3.14 -8.02 -2.84
C THR A 60 3.89 -6.77 -3.29
N ARG A 61 5.23 -6.84 -3.37
CA ARG A 61 6.13 -5.76 -3.79
C ARG A 61 5.89 -4.45 -3.03
N GLN A 62 6.01 -4.53 -1.71
CA GLN A 62 5.84 -3.35 -0.87
C GLN A 62 6.72 -3.40 0.38
N TRP A 63 7.02 -2.22 0.92
CA TRP A 63 7.52 -2.10 2.28
C TRP A 63 6.35 -1.87 3.25
N LEU A 64 6.45 -2.44 4.44
CA LEU A 64 5.46 -2.36 5.50
C LEU A 64 6.08 -1.62 6.68
N LEU A 65 5.51 -0.47 7.03
CA LEU A 65 5.77 0.12 8.35
C LEU A 65 4.79 -0.52 9.33
N PHE A 66 5.32 -1.16 10.36
CA PHE A 66 4.54 -1.93 11.32
C PHE A 66 4.88 -1.55 12.76
N GLU A 67 3.92 -1.84 13.65
CA GLU A 67 4.10 -1.88 15.10
C GLU A 67 4.16 -3.34 15.52
N ASP A 68 5.29 -3.74 16.12
CA ASP A 68 5.48 -5.04 16.73
C ASP A 68 4.75 -5.10 18.08
N HIS A 69 4.15 -6.26 18.36
CA HIS A 69 3.43 -6.48 19.60
C HIS A 69 4.17 -7.53 20.42
N LEU A 70 4.66 -7.11 21.59
CA LEU A 70 5.43 -7.97 22.50
C LEU A 70 4.61 -9.16 23.07
N ASP A 71 3.27 -9.16 22.90
CA ASP A 71 2.35 -10.14 23.49
C ASP A 71 1.92 -11.26 22.52
N GLU A 72 2.82 -11.74 21.65
CA GLU A 72 2.55 -12.81 20.65
C GLU A 72 1.40 -12.50 19.66
N LYS A 73 1.03 -11.23 19.53
CA LYS A 73 0.03 -10.79 18.54
C LYS A 73 0.70 -10.51 17.21
N PRO A 74 0.00 -10.71 16.09
CA PRO A 74 0.54 -10.33 14.79
C PRO A 74 0.86 -8.83 14.77
N ALA A 75 2.00 -8.48 14.18
CA ALA A 75 2.39 -7.10 13.99
C ALA A 75 1.29 -6.32 13.25
N LYS A 76 1.06 -5.08 13.68
CA LYS A 76 0.05 -4.21 13.10
C LYS A 76 0.67 -3.38 11.99
N VAL A 77 0.22 -3.58 10.75
CA VAL A 77 0.64 -2.75 9.61
C VAL A 77 0.02 -1.35 9.74
N LEU A 78 0.88 -0.34 9.84
CA LEU A 78 0.50 1.07 9.93
C LEU A 78 0.45 1.72 8.54
N LYS A 79 1.39 1.37 7.65
CA LYS A 79 1.48 1.96 6.31
C LYS A 79 2.17 1.01 5.33
N ARG A 80 1.79 1.13 4.05
CA ARG A 80 2.30 0.33 2.93
C ARG A 80 2.93 1.22 1.86
N TYR A 81 4.11 0.84 1.38
CA TYR A 81 4.87 1.55 0.36
C TYR A 81 5.07 0.63 -0.85
N ARG A 82 4.08 0.60 -1.76
CA ARG A 82 4.09 -0.26 -2.97
C ARG A 82 4.99 0.32 -4.07
N TYR A 83 5.78 -0.55 -4.69
CA TYR A 83 6.69 -0.23 -5.80
C TYR A 83 6.55 -1.22 -6.97
#